data_AF-A0AAI9N482-F1
#
_entry.id   AF-A0AAI9N482-F1
#
_cell.length_a   1.000
_cell.length_b   1.000
_cell.length_c   1.000
_cell.angle_alpha   90.00
_cell.angle_beta   90.00
_cell.angle_gamma   90.00
#
_symmetry.space_group_name_H-M   'P 1'
#
loop_
_entity.id
_entity.type
_entity.pdbx_description
1 polymer ?
#
loop_
_entity_poly.entity_id
_entity_poly.type
_entity_poly.pdbx_seq_one_letter_code
_entity_poly.pdbx_strand_id
1 'polypeptide(L)'
;MVFACVFECSTCKEPYSCTGTGGVEEIQYEGCDGYQQYHEEYYSPKYFEPSLVLIDLPSNCPDAVLAKLHDSFSLFFADAGAALNCARASIEALLTNLKVNKTEVKKGQRFGLTLHRRIGNLPAKYQHIKDSLMAVKWLGNAGSHNGKAPTREDVLDAYDLLEWVLSDLYANKDKKLKALARIVNRRKGPVQRR
;
A
#
# COMPACT_ATOMS: atom_id res chain seq x y z
N MET A 1 14.62 -25.57 -4.07
CA MET A 1 13.69 -26.29 -3.17
C MET A 1 12.38 -25.51 -3.12
N VAL A 2 11.23 -26.18 -3.03
CA VAL A 2 9.93 -25.52 -2.75
C VAL A 2 9.60 -25.79 -1.29
N PHE A 3 9.10 -24.79 -0.58
CA PHE A 3 8.63 -24.95 0.80
C PHE A 3 7.16 -24.59 0.94
N ALA A 4 6.50 -25.21 1.91
CA ALA A 4 5.18 -24.83 2.39
C ALA A 4 5.21 -24.84 3.92
N CYS A 5 4.69 -23.78 4.53
CA CYS A 5 4.64 -23.65 5.99
C CYS A 5 3.36 -22.93 6.44
N VAL A 6 3.09 -23.01 7.74
CA VAL A 6 2.01 -22.27 8.39
C VAL A 6 2.63 -21.41 9.48
N PHE A 7 2.32 -20.11 9.43
CA PHE A 7 2.68 -19.13 10.44
C PHE A 7 1.48 -18.83 11.34
N GLU A 8 1.73 -18.39 12.57
CA GLU A 8 0.71 -17.88 13.47
C GLU A 8 0.99 -16.40 13.74
N CYS A 9 0.00 -15.53 13.54
CA CYS A 9 0.14 -14.12 13.88
C CYS A 9 0.30 -13.96 15.40
N SER A 10 1.35 -13.25 15.84
CA SER A 10 1.64 -13.03 17.26
C SER A 10 0.53 -12.29 18.01
N THR A 11 -0.25 -11.45 17.31
CA THR A 11 -1.31 -10.61 17.89
C THR A 11 -2.69 -11.23 17.81
N CYS A 12 -3.17 -11.62 16.62
CA CYS A 12 -4.54 -12.11 16.44
C CYS A 12 -4.67 -13.64 16.49
N LYS A 13 -3.55 -14.38 16.50
CA LYS A 13 -3.52 -15.86 16.53
C LYS A 13 -4.13 -16.53 15.30
N GLU A 14 -4.39 -15.78 14.25
CA GLU A 14 -4.89 -16.31 12.99
C GLU A 14 -3.76 -17.03 12.23
N PRO A 15 -4.01 -18.23 11.69
CA PRO A 15 -3.01 -18.96 10.92
C PRO A 15 -2.88 -18.41 9.50
N TYR A 16 -1.64 -18.36 9.01
CA TYR A 16 -1.30 -17.94 7.66
C TYR A 16 -0.54 -19.06 6.97
N SER A 17 -1.08 -19.59 5.88
CA SER A 17 -0.33 -20.51 5.03
C SER A 17 0.59 -19.73 4.10
N CYS A 18 1.80 -20.24 3.89
CA CYS A 18 2.79 -19.65 3.01
C CYS A 18 3.43 -20.70 2.13
N THR A 19 3.64 -20.37 0.86
CA THR A 19 4.44 -21.18 -0.06
C THR A 19 5.50 -20.32 -0.74
N GLY A 20 6.62 -20.94 -1.08
CA GLY A 20 7.73 -20.23 -1.69
C GLY A 20 8.86 -21.14 -2.14
N THR A 21 9.97 -20.52 -2.48
CA THR A 21 11.18 -21.20 -2.92
C THR A 21 12.30 -20.97 -1.93
N GLY A 22 13.07 -22.00 -1.63
CA GLY A 22 14.28 -21.89 -0.82
C GLY A 22 15.47 -22.57 -1.50
N GLY A 23 16.64 -22.33 -0.94
CA GLY A 23 17.88 -22.89 -1.41
C GLY A 23 18.99 -22.72 -0.38
N VAL A 24 20.15 -23.23 -0.75
CA VAL A 24 21.39 -23.03 0.00
C VAL A 24 22.29 -22.20 -0.91
N GLU A 25 22.82 -21.10 -0.39
CA GLU A 25 23.82 -20.28 -1.04
C GLU A 25 25.18 -20.52 -0.38
N GLU A 26 26.21 -20.65 -1.19
CA GLU A 26 27.58 -20.77 -0.72
C GLU A 26 28.19 -19.37 -0.67
N ILE A 27 28.52 -18.91 0.53
CA ILE A 27 29.12 -17.59 0.74
C ILE A 27 30.61 -17.77 1.00
N GLN A 28 31.40 -17.13 0.14
CA GLN A 28 32.84 -17.06 0.28
C GLN A 28 33.21 -15.63 0.69
N TYR A 29 33.98 -15.49 1.76
CA TYR A 29 34.50 -14.20 2.19
C TYR A 29 35.94 -14.31 2.68
N GLU A 30 36.69 -13.23 2.47
CA GLU A 30 38.08 -13.12 2.90
C GLU A 30 38.10 -12.51 4.31
N GLY A 31 38.50 -13.31 5.30
CA GLY A 31 38.68 -12.89 6.68
C GLY A 31 40.14 -12.67 7.05
N CYS A 32 40.38 -12.27 8.30
CA CYS A 32 41.72 -12.07 8.86
C CYS A 32 42.60 -13.33 8.76
N ASP A 33 41.97 -14.50 8.78
CA ASP A 33 42.60 -15.82 8.81
C ASP A 33 42.57 -16.54 7.44
N GLY A 34 42.23 -15.81 6.36
CA GLY A 34 42.14 -16.34 4.99
C GLY A 34 40.70 -16.52 4.48
N TYR A 35 40.54 -17.29 3.40
CA TYR A 35 39.25 -17.56 2.78
C TYR A 35 38.41 -18.49 3.66
N GLN A 36 37.21 -18.03 4.02
CA GLN A 36 36.22 -18.84 4.71
C GLN A 36 35.02 -19.10 3.80
N GLN A 37 34.47 -20.30 3.89
CA GLN A 37 33.29 -20.74 3.15
C GLN A 37 32.26 -21.25 4.15
N TYR A 38 31.03 -20.76 4.04
CA TYR A 38 29.88 -21.32 4.75
C TYR A 38 28.66 -21.38 3.85
N HIS A 39 27.70 -22.22 4.25
CA HIS A 39 26.43 -22.37 3.58
C HIS A 39 25.37 -21.59 4.34
N GLU A 40 24.60 -20.77 3.64
CA GLU A 40 23.44 -20.07 4.19
C GLU A 40 22.16 -20.58 3.52
N GLU A 41 21.19 -20.98 4.34
CA GLU A 41 19.85 -21.32 3.84
C GLU A 41 19.03 -20.06 3.63
N TYR A 42 18.41 -19.91 2.47
CA TYR A 42 17.49 -18.82 2.19
C TYR A 42 16.10 -19.33 1.84
N TYR A 43 15.09 -18.54 2.21
CA TYR A 43 13.69 -18.79 1.93
C TYR A 43 13.06 -17.52 1.35
N SER A 44 12.45 -17.65 0.17
CA SER A 44 11.78 -16.56 -0.55
C SER A 44 10.28 -16.87 -0.67
N PRO A 45 9.43 -16.23 0.15
CA PRO A 45 7.99 -16.37 0.05
C PRO A 45 7.46 -15.91 -1.31
N LYS A 46 6.44 -16.62 -1.80
CA LYS A 46 5.74 -16.31 -3.06
C LYS A 46 4.25 -16.06 -2.88
N TYR A 47 3.62 -16.67 -1.89
CA TYR A 47 2.18 -16.53 -1.65
C TYR A 47 1.83 -16.72 -0.18
N PHE A 48 0.85 -15.94 0.29
CA PHE A 48 0.26 -16.05 1.62
C PHE A 48 -1.26 -16.14 1.53
N GLU A 49 -1.86 -17.03 2.32
CA GLU A 49 -3.32 -17.12 2.51
C GLU A 49 -3.64 -17.21 4.01
N PRO A 50 -4.37 -16.25 4.58
CA PRO A 50 -4.85 -15.02 3.93
C PRO A 50 -3.70 -14.07 3.54
N SER A 51 -3.95 -13.10 2.66
CA SER A 51 -2.89 -12.16 2.26
C SER A 51 -2.45 -11.28 3.44
N LEU A 52 -1.14 -10.99 3.50
CA LEU A 52 -0.60 -10.10 4.54
C LEU A 52 -1.07 -8.67 4.29
N VAL A 53 -1.51 -7.98 5.33
CA VAL A 53 -1.80 -6.54 5.26
C VAL A 53 -0.48 -5.80 5.48
N LEU A 54 0.00 -5.09 4.45
CA LEU A 54 1.36 -4.54 4.41
C LEU A 54 1.46 -3.09 4.90
N ILE A 55 0.33 -2.40 5.10
CA ILE A 55 0.25 -1.02 5.62
C ILE A 55 -0.93 -0.85 6.57
N ASP A 56 -0.89 0.18 7.41
CA ASP A 56 -1.99 0.51 8.31
C ASP A 56 -3.18 1.10 7.54
N LEU A 57 -4.29 0.37 7.55
CA LEU A 57 -5.53 0.79 6.91
C LEU A 57 -6.46 1.48 7.91
N PRO A 58 -6.87 2.74 7.67
CA PRO A 58 -7.76 3.45 8.58
C PRO A 58 -9.17 2.85 8.54
N SER A 59 -9.81 2.75 9.71
CA SER A 59 -11.10 2.08 9.88
C SER A 59 -12.28 2.68 9.09
N ASN A 60 -12.16 3.91 8.58
CA ASN A 60 -13.20 4.59 7.80
C ASN A 60 -12.87 4.65 6.31
N CYS A 61 -11.87 3.87 5.87
CA CYS A 61 -11.55 3.74 4.46
C CYS A 61 -12.72 3.05 3.73
N PRO A 62 -13.10 3.51 2.52
CA PRO A 62 -14.16 2.87 1.75
C PRO A 62 -13.81 1.44 1.31
N ASP A 63 -14.76 0.52 1.41
CA ASP A 63 -14.57 -0.90 1.04
C ASP A 63 -14.06 -1.09 -0.40
N ALA A 64 -14.52 -0.25 -1.34
CA ALA A 64 -14.07 -0.31 -2.73
C ALA A 64 -12.57 -0.01 -2.91
N VAL A 65 -11.99 0.82 -2.02
CA VAL A 65 -10.56 1.13 -2.01
C VAL A 65 -9.80 -0.02 -1.35
N LEU A 66 -10.31 -0.48 -0.19
CA LEU A 66 -9.73 -1.61 0.56
C LEU A 66 -9.64 -2.88 -0.29
N ALA A 67 -10.70 -3.22 -1.02
CA ALA A 67 -10.72 -4.38 -1.91
C ALA A 67 -9.56 -4.36 -2.91
N LYS A 68 -9.28 -3.21 -3.53
CA LYS A 68 -8.18 -3.05 -4.49
C LYS A 68 -6.79 -3.12 -3.84
N LEU A 69 -6.69 -2.69 -2.58
CA LEU A 69 -5.45 -2.84 -1.81
C LEU A 69 -5.23 -4.29 -1.39
N HIS A 70 -6.26 -5.00 -0.96
CA HIS A 70 -6.15 -6.43 -0.67
C HIS A 70 -5.80 -7.25 -1.93
N ASP A 71 -6.37 -6.91 -3.08
CA ASP A 71 -5.96 -7.46 -4.39
C ASP A 71 -4.46 -7.19 -4.66
N SER A 72 -3.95 -6.03 -4.24
CA SER A 72 -2.53 -5.69 -4.39
C SER A 72 -1.65 -6.49 -3.43
N PHE A 73 -2.06 -6.62 -2.16
CA PHE A 73 -1.31 -7.33 -1.13
C PHE A 73 -1.16 -8.82 -1.42
N SER A 74 -2.18 -9.47 -1.99
CA SER A 74 -2.09 -10.88 -2.38
C SER A 74 -1.08 -11.12 -3.51
N LEU A 75 -0.79 -10.10 -4.32
CA LEU A 75 0.14 -10.16 -5.44
C LEU A 75 1.57 -9.72 -5.07
N PHE A 76 1.77 -9.04 -3.94
CA PHE A 76 3.05 -8.44 -3.55
C PHE A 76 4.26 -9.38 -3.67
N PHE A 77 4.13 -10.62 -3.19
CA PHE A 77 5.21 -11.60 -3.23
C PHE A 77 5.37 -12.30 -4.59
N ALA A 78 4.31 -12.30 -5.40
CA ALA A 78 4.23 -13.04 -6.65
C ALA A 78 4.63 -12.20 -7.87
N ASP A 79 4.05 -10.99 -8.00
CA ASP A 79 4.22 -10.12 -9.16
C ASP A 79 4.08 -8.64 -8.75
N ALA A 80 5.22 -7.94 -8.76
CA ALA A 80 5.29 -6.52 -8.40
C ALA A 80 4.51 -5.62 -9.38
N GLY A 81 4.52 -5.93 -10.68
CA GLY A 81 3.80 -5.14 -11.68
C GLY A 81 2.29 -5.27 -11.53
N ALA A 82 1.80 -6.47 -11.28
CA ALA A 82 0.39 -6.72 -11.01
C ALA A 82 -0.05 -6.07 -9.68
N ALA A 83 0.75 -6.18 -8.62
CA ALA A 83 0.51 -5.50 -7.35
C ALA A 83 0.39 -3.98 -7.53
N LEU A 84 1.32 -3.35 -8.26
CA LEU A 84 1.30 -1.92 -8.57
C LEU A 84 0.08 -1.50 -9.40
N ASN A 85 -0.37 -2.33 -10.34
CA ASN A 85 -1.59 -2.04 -11.08
C ASN A 85 -2.84 -2.09 -10.19
N CYS A 86 -2.92 -3.04 -9.25
CA CYS A 86 -3.99 -3.07 -8.24
C CYS A 86 -3.93 -1.85 -7.31
N ALA A 87 -2.72 -1.45 -6.86
CA ALA A 87 -2.53 -0.23 -6.07
C ALA A 87 -2.98 1.02 -6.84
N ARG A 88 -2.68 1.12 -8.14
CA ARG A 88 -3.17 2.18 -9.02
C ARG A 88 -4.69 2.17 -9.16
N ALA A 89 -5.31 1.00 -9.27
CA ALA A 89 -6.76 0.87 -9.32
C ALA A 89 -7.43 1.31 -8.00
N SER A 90 -6.76 1.16 -6.86
CA SER A 90 -7.24 1.69 -5.57
C SER A 90 -7.39 3.22 -5.61
N ILE A 91 -6.52 3.93 -6.33
CA ILE A 91 -6.62 5.39 -6.53
C ILE A 91 -7.87 5.73 -7.35
N GLU A 92 -8.21 4.95 -8.37
CA GLU A 92 -9.42 5.18 -9.15
C GLU A 92 -10.69 5.06 -8.30
N ALA A 93 -10.72 4.08 -7.39
CA ALA A 93 -11.77 3.90 -6.40
C ALA A 93 -11.79 5.07 -5.41
N LEU A 94 -10.63 5.51 -4.92
CA LEU A 94 -10.50 6.65 -4.02
C LEU A 94 -11.07 7.92 -4.64
N LEU A 95 -10.64 8.28 -5.85
CA LEU A 95 -11.12 9.46 -6.57
C LEU A 95 -12.64 9.39 -6.82
N THR A 96 -13.17 8.19 -7.03
CA THR A 96 -14.62 7.98 -7.14
C THR A 96 -15.33 8.29 -5.83
N ASN A 97 -14.80 7.80 -4.70
CA ASN A 97 -15.34 8.11 -3.38
C ASN A 97 -15.23 9.60 -3.02
N LEU A 98 -14.16 10.27 -3.46
CA LEU A 98 -14.00 11.72 -3.33
C LEU A 98 -14.89 12.54 -4.29
N LYS A 99 -15.74 11.86 -5.08
CA LYS A 99 -16.65 12.45 -6.07
C LYS A 99 -15.95 13.25 -7.17
N VAL A 100 -14.72 12.87 -7.52
CA VAL A 100 -14.01 13.43 -8.67
C VAL A 100 -14.61 12.85 -9.95
N ASN A 101 -15.08 13.74 -10.82
CA ASN A 101 -15.76 13.40 -12.07
C ASN A 101 -15.00 12.33 -12.86
N LYS A 102 -15.72 11.32 -13.35
CA LYS A 102 -15.19 10.27 -14.25
C LYS A 102 -15.27 10.66 -15.71
N THR A 103 -16.12 11.62 -16.03
CA THR A 103 -16.40 12.04 -17.40
C THR A 103 -16.47 13.54 -17.49
N GLU A 104 -16.20 14.06 -18.67
CA GLU A 104 -16.44 15.45 -19.01
C GLU A 104 -17.31 15.56 -20.25
N VAL A 105 -17.93 16.72 -20.43
CA VAL A 105 -18.67 17.06 -21.65
C VAL A 105 -17.88 18.08 -22.43
N LYS A 106 -17.50 17.74 -23.66
CA LYS A 106 -16.81 18.65 -24.59
C LYS A 106 -17.59 18.69 -25.89
N LYS A 107 -18.01 19.89 -26.32
CA LYS A 107 -18.83 20.10 -27.54
C LYS A 107 -20.08 19.20 -27.59
N GLY A 108 -20.76 19.02 -26.47
CA GLY A 108 -21.99 18.20 -26.38
C GLY A 108 -21.77 16.68 -26.31
N GLN A 109 -20.52 16.20 -26.44
CA GLN A 109 -20.19 14.77 -26.32
C GLN A 109 -19.54 14.45 -24.97
N ARG A 110 -19.87 13.28 -24.40
CA ARG A 110 -19.37 12.82 -23.10
C ARG A 110 -18.14 11.93 -23.30
N PHE A 111 -17.02 12.32 -22.68
CA PHE A 111 -15.75 11.59 -22.74
C PHE A 111 -15.33 11.10 -21.35
N GLY A 112 -14.73 9.91 -21.29
CA GLY A 112 -14.08 9.41 -20.09
C GLY A 112 -12.82 10.21 -19.75
N LEU A 113 -12.63 10.53 -18.47
CA LEU A 113 -11.41 11.18 -17.98
C LEU A 113 -10.38 10.12 -17.60
N THR A 114 -9.14 10.31 -18.06
CA THR A 114 -8.00 9.47 -17.66
C THR A 114 -7.71 9.65 -16.17
N LEU A 115 -7.11 8.63 -15.53
CA LEU A 115 -6.69 8.71 -14.13
C LEU A 115 -5.82 9.94 -13.86
N HIS A 116 -4.83 10.21 -14.73
CA HIS A 116 -3.97 11.39 -14.62
C HIS A 116 -4.77 12.69 -14.57
N ARG A 117 -5.78 12.84 -15.44
CA ARG A 117 -6.62 14.03 -15.48
C ARG A 117 -7.56 14.12 -14.28
N ARG A 118 -8.06 12.99 -13.79
CA ARG A 118 -8.87 12.94 -12.55
C ARG A 118 -8.04 13.42 -11.35
N ILE A 119 -6.79 12.96 -11.21
CA ILE A 119 -5.86 13.46 -10.17
C ILE A 119 -5.58 14.96 -10.38
N GLY A 120 -5.39 15.40 -11.62
CA GLY A 120 -5.20 16.82 -11.96
C GLY A 120 -6.36 17.72 -11.52
N ASN A 121 -7.58 17.19 -11.55
CA ASN A 121 -8.84 17.88 -11.22
C ASN A 121 -9.25 17.72 -9.74
N LEU A 122 -8.33 17.37 -8.85
CA LEU A 122 -8.62 17.31 -7.43
C LEU A 122 -9.09 18.69 -6.92
N PRO A 123 -10.15 18.74 -6.09
CA PRO A 123 -10.55 19.97 -5.40
C PRO A 123 -9.41 20.53 -4.54
N ALA A 124 -9.37 21.85 -4.35
CA ALA A 124 -8.31 22.53 -3.59
C ALA A 124 -8.04 21.94 -2.20
N LYS A 125 -9.07 21.45 -1.52
CA LYS A 125 -8.95 20.79 -0.20
C LYS A 125 -8.17 19.47 -0.19
N TYR A 126 -7.91 18.88 -1.36
CA TYR A 126 -7.15 17.63 -1.54
C TYR A 126 -5.91 17.85 -2.40
N GLN A 127 -5.49 19.10 -2.58
CA GLN A 127 -4.34 19.40 -3.43
C GLN A 127 -3.03 18.88 -2.83
N HIS A 128 -2.93 18.80 -1.50
CA HIS A 128 -1.73 18.35 -0.79
C HIS A 128 -1.42 16.86 -1.00
N ILE A 129 -2.42 16.02 -1.32
CA ILE A 129 -2.21 14.60 -1.62
C ILE A 129 -1.94 14.32 -3.11
N LYS A 130 -2.02 15.35 -3.95
CA LYS A 130 -2.00 15.21 -5.42
C LYS A 130 -0.71 14.56 -5.91
N ASP A 131 0.43 14.99 -5.39
CA ASP A 131 1.73 14.53 -5.87
C ASP A 131 1.97 13.07 -5.49
N SER A 132 1.56 12.66 -4.29
CA SER A 132 1.58 11.25 -3.86
C SER A 132 0.71 10.37 -4.76
N LEU A 133 -0.52 10.80 -5.06
CA LEU A 133 -1.40 10.06 -5.99
C LEU A 133 -0.82 10.00 -7.41
N MET A 134 -0.15 11.07 -7.84
CA MET A 134 0.50 11.11 -9.15
C MET A 134 1.69 10.15 -9.22
N ALA A 135 2.51 10.08 -8.16
CA ALA A 135 3.65 9.18 -8.05
C ALA A 135 3.20 7.71 -8.12
N VAL A 136 2.22 7.31 -7.32
CA VAL A 136 1.67 5.94 -7.37
C VAL A 136 1.06 5.63 -8.74
N LYS A 137 0.43 6.61 -9.40
CA LYS A 137 -0.07 6.45 -10.78
C LYS A 137 1.08 6.16 -11.77
N TRP A 138 2.26 6.74 -11.57
CA TRP A 138 3.42 6.45 -12.42
C TRP A 138 4.03 5.08 -12.12
N LEU A 139 4.18 4.70 -10.84
CA LEU A 139 4.64 3.37 -10.44
C LEU A 139 3.71 2.27 -11.00
N GLY A 140 2.40 2.46 -10.84
CA GLY A 140 1.36 1.60 -11.42
C GLY A 140 1.40 1.44 -12.94
N ASN A 141 1.90 2.45 -13.66
CA ASN A 141 2.02 2.41 -15.11
C ASN A 141 3.35 1.78 -15.58
N ALA A 142 4.39 1.86 -14.76
CA ALA A 142 5.69 1.24 -15.03
C ALA A 142 5.57 -0.29 -15.09
N GLY A 143 4.66 -0.89 -14.31
CA GLY A 143 4.39 -2.33 -14.35
C GLY A 143 3.76 -2.88 -15.63
N SER A 144 3.46 -2.03 -16.62
CA SER A 144 2.84 -2.46 -17.89
C SER A 144 3.64 -2.07 -19.14
N HIS A 145 4.83 -1.47 -19.01
CA HIS A 145 5.62 -1.00 -20.16
C HIS A 145 7.00 -1.68 -20.22
N ASN A 146 7.58 -1.81 -21.43
CA ASN A 146 8.84 -2.51 -21.76
C ASN A 146 10.13 -1.87 -21.16
N GLY A 147 10.05 -1.21 -20.00
CA GLY A 147 11.18 -0.65 -19.26
C GLY A 147 11.77 -1.64 -18.26
N LYS A 148 12.50 -1.12 -17.26
CA LYS A 148 12.97 -1.91 -16.11
C LYS A 148 11.74 -2.54 -15.43
N ALA A 149 11.78 -3.85 -15.22
CA ALA A 149 10.72 -4.55 -14.51
C ALA A 149 10.57 -3.96 -13.09
N PRO A 150 9.33 -3.69 -12.62
CA PRO A 150 9.12 -3.19 -11.28
C PRO A 150 9.67 -4.15 -10.24
N THR A 151 10.20 -3.59 -9.17
CA THR A 151 10.73 -4.35 -8.04
C THR A 151 9.75 -4.34 -6.87
N ARG A 152 10.02 -5.14 -5.84
CA ARG A 152 9.20 -5.14 -4.61
C ARG A 152 9.30 -3.81 -3.87
N GLU A 153 10.47 -3.17 -3.94
CA GLU A 153 10.71 -1.84 -3.37
C GLU A 153 9.81 -0.79 -4.01
N ASP A 154 9.62 -0.82 -5.34
CA ASP A 154 8.68 0.07 -6.02
C ASP A 154 7.23 -0.09 -5.49
N VAL A 155 6.84 -1.32 -5.11
CA VAL A 155 5.53 -1.59 -4.51
C VAL A 155 5.45 -1.03 -3.09
N LEU A 156 6.50 -1.19 -2.29
CA LEU A 156 6.58 -0.63 -0.94
C LEU A 156 6.51 0.90 -0.95
N ASP A 157 7.23 1.55 -1.87
CA ASP A 157 7.14 3.01 -2.06
C ASP A 157 5.70 3.45 -2.39
N ALA A 158 5.00 2.67 -3.23
CA ALA A 158 3.59 2.95 -3.54
C ALA A 158 2.68 2.79 -2.31
N TYR A 159 2.97 1.80 -1.45
CA TYR A 159 2.23 1.55 -0.23
C TYR A 159 2.45 2.63 0.83
N ASP A 160 3.67 3.08 1.06
CA ASP A 160 3.98 4.18 1.99
C ASP A 160 3.22 5.46 1.61
N LEU A 161 3.20 5.79 0.31
CA LEU A 161 2.45 6.93 -0.21
C LEU A 161 0.94 6.76 0.00
N LEU A 162 0.39 5.56 -0.24
CA LEU A 162 -1.03 5.28 -0.06
C LEU A 162 -1.44 5.27 1.42
N GLU A 163 -0.63 4.69 2.30
CA GLU A 163 -0.84 4.69 3.75
C GLU A 163 -0.97 6.11 4.28
N TRP A 164 -0.04 6.99 3.90
CA TRP A 164 -0.09 8.40 4.26
C TRP A 164 -1.37 9.08 3.74
N VAL A 165 -1.70 8.91 2.45
CA VAL A 165 -2.91 9.51 1.85
C VAL A 165 -4.18 9.02 2.56
N LEU A 166 -4.31 7.72 2.79
CA LEU A 166 -5.50 7.15 3.43
C LEU A 166 -5.60 7.61 4.88
N SER A 167 -4.48 7.64 5.59
CA SER A 167 -4.42 8.14 6.97
C SER A 167 -4.85 9.60 7.06
N ASP A 168 -4.37 10.46 6.18
CA ASP A 168 -4.76 11.87 6.12
C ASP A 168 -6.27 12.04 5.88
N LEU A 169 -6.83 11.24 4.96
CA LEU A 169 -8.24 11.34 4.60
C LEU A 169 -9.20 10.71 5.62
N TYR A 170 -8.81 9.61 6.27
CA TYR A 170 -9.75 8.72 6.98
C TYR A 170 -9.39 8.36 8.43
N ALA A 171 -8.18 8.65 8.93
CA ALA A 171 -7.77 8.23 10.28
C ALA A 171 -8.50 8.95 11.43
N ASN A 172 -9.42 9.89 11.14
CA ASN A 172 -10.20 10.65 12.11
C ASN A 172 -9.34 11.36 13.20
N LYS A 173 -8.02 11.52 12.99
CA LYS A 173 -7.08 12.13 13.94
C LYS A 173 -7.55 13.53 14.35
N ASP A 174 -8.00 14.32 13.39
CA ASP A 174 -8.58 15.65 13.61
C ASP A 174 -9.83 15.65 14.50
N LYS A 175 -10.74 14.69 14.31
CA LYS A 175 -11.96 14.62 15.13
C LYS A 175 -11.62 14.21 16.57
N LYS A 176 -10.72 13.24 16.74
CA LYS A 176 -10.26 12.80 18.07
C LYS A 176 -9.54 13.92 18.80
N LEU A 177 -8.65 14.64 18.13
CA LEU A 177 -7.91 15.78 18.70
C LEU A 177 -8.82 16.97 19.00
N LYS A 178 -9.76 17.32 18.11
CA LYS A 178 -10.74 18.39 18.35
C LYS A 178 -11.69 18.04 19.50
N ALA A 179 -12.11 16.78 19.61
CA ALA A 179 -12.90 16.31 20.75
C ALA A 179 -12.09 16.40 22.05
N LEU A 180 -10.84 15.94 22.05
CA LEU A 180 -9.94 16.06 23.21
C LEU A 180 -9.73 17.53 23.61
N ALA A 181 -9.42 18.40 22.65
CA ALA A 181 -9.25 19.83 22.89
C ALA A 181 -10.52 20.48 23.47
N ARG A 182 -11.71 20.15 22.95
CA ARG A 182 -12.99 20.58 23.54
C ARG A 182 -13.14 20.11 24.98
N ILE A 183 -12.80 18.85 25.28
CA ILE A 183 -12.90 18.31 26.64
C ILE A 183 -11.92 19.03 27.58
N VAL A 184 -10.67 19.21 27.16
CA VAL A 184 -9.62 19.94 27.92
C VAL A 184 -10.08 21.37 28.19
N ASN A 185 -10.54 22.09 27.15
CA ASN A 185 -10.99 23.48 27.27
C ASN A 185 -12.24 23.61 28.16
N ARG A 186 -13.20 22.68 28.06
CA ARG A 186 -14.39 22.65 28.93
C ARG A 186 -14.02 22.38 30.39
N ARG A 187 -13.05 21.50 30.64
CA ARG A 187 -12.57 21.17 31.99
C ARG A 187 -11.57 22.18 32.54
N LYS A 188 -11.03 23.07 31.69
CA LYS A 188 -9.89 23.95 31.98
C LYS A 188 -8.76 23.19 32.68
N GLY A 189 -8.52 21.95 32.25
CA GLY A 189 -7.68 21.02 33.00
C GLY A 189 -7.53 19.65 32.32
N PRO A 190 -6.66 18.79 32.87
CA PRO A 190 -6.25 17.54 32.25
C PRO A 190 -7.41 16.53 32.14
N VAL A 191 -7.31 15.66 31.14
CA VAL A 191 -8.20 14.51 30.97
C VAL A 191 -7.47 13.31 31.54
N GLN A 192 -7.98 12.70 32.62
CA GLN A 192 -7.49 11.39 33.07
C GLN A 192 -7.65 10.39 31.91
N ARG A 193 -6.53 9.85 31.43
CA ARG A 193 -6.53 8.67 30.56
C ARG A 193 -6.68 7.46 31.47
N ARG A 194 -7.74 6.67 31.26
CA ARG A 194 -7.83 5.32 31.81
C ARG A 194 -7.02 4.38 30.93
#